data_AF-A0A976PK42-F1
#
_entry.id   AF-A0A976PK42-F1
#
_cell.length_a   1.000
_cell.length_b   1.000
_cell.length_c   1.000
_cell.angle_alpha   90.00
_cell.angle_beta   90.00
_cell.angle_gamma   90.00
#
_symmetry.space_group_name_H-M   'P 1'
#
loop_
_entity.id
_entity.type
_entity.pdbx_description
1 polymer ?
#
loop_
_entity_poly.entity_id
_entity_poly.type
_entity_poly.pdbx_seq_one_letter_code
_entity_poly.pdbx_strand_id
1 'polypeptide(L)'
;MSIEALKTADEPSPIEIKLQPASEDIWDKKYRLKDKSGNPVDETIDATYSRVARALSEVEEPAKQDHWYERFLWALRNGAIPAGRIISNAGALEHKPATSTINCTVSGTIQDSMLDILEKNLEAGLTLKAGCGIGYEFSTLRPKGAYVSGAGAYTSGPLSFMDIFDKMCFTVSSAGGRRGAQMATFDVSHPDVVDFIRAKREDGRLRQFNLSLLVTEEFMEAVKADDEWSLCFPISPKEVEQGTIDPADETIVWREFPTTEGYVANDEGLVACRIYRTVKARQLWNVIMSSTYDYAEPGFILI
;
A
#
# COMPACT_ATOMS: atom_id res chain seq x y z
N MET A 1 28.49 -27.82 6.79
CA MET A 1 28.83 -28.13 5.38
C MET A 1 29.70 -27.00 4.86
N SER A 2 30.95 -27.30 4.45
CA SER A 2 31.87 -26.30 3.89
C SER A 2 31.48 -25.94 2.45
N ILE A 3 31.88 -24.76 1.97
CA ILE A 3 31.63 -24.26 0.61
C ILE A 3 32.15 -25.25 -0.47
N GLU A 4 33.13 -26.08 -0.14
CA GLU A 4 33.64 -27.11 -1.04
C GLU A 4 32.62 -28.20 -1.36
N ALA A 5 31.63 -28.44 -0.49
CA ALA A 5 30.60 -29.45 -0.70
C ALA A 5 29.47 -29.01 -1.67
N LEU A 6 29.46 -27.73 -2.10
CA LEU A 6 28.49 -27.19 -3.06
C LEU A 6 29.04 -27.08 -4.49
N LYS A 7 30.30 -27.49 -4.73
CA LYS A 7 30.87 -27.52 -6.08
C LYS A 7 30.35 -28.75 -6.83
N THR A 8 29.32 -28.54 -7.65
CA THR A 8 29.02 -29.47 -8.76
C THR A 8 30.26 -29.58 -9.66
N ALA A 9 30.58 -30.80 -10.10
CA ALA A 9 31.86 -31.18 -10.72
C ALA A 9 32.17 -30.53 -12.09
N ASP A 10 31.30 -29.67 -12.60
CA ASP A 10 31.55 -28.84 -13.77
C ASP A 10 31.34 -27.37 -13.37
N GLU A 11 32.32 -26.50 -13.65
CA GLU A 11 32.05 -25.06 -13.65
C GLU A 11 30.94 -24.81 -14.68
N PRO A 12 29.75 -24.33 -14.27
CA PRO A 12 28.71 -24.04 -15.23
C PRO A 12 29.27 -23.02 -16.22
N SER A 13 29.35 -23.41 -17.49
CA SER A 13 29.62 -22.46 -18.58
C SER A 13 28.67 -21.29 -18.40
N PRO A 14 29.18 -20.04 -18.27
CA PRO A 14 28.31 -18.89 -18.10
C PRO A 14 27.43 -18.80 -19.33
N ILE A 15 26.13 -19.08 -19.16
CA ILE A 15 25.15 -18.83 -20.22
C ILE A 15 25.06 -17.31 -20.33
N GLU A 16 25.77 -16.75 -21.30
CA GLU A 16 25.73 -15.33 -21.59
C GLU A 16 24.40 -15.00 -22.25
N ILE A 17 23.42 -14.63 -21.41
CA ILE A 17 22.12 -14.15 -21.89
C ILE A 17 22.32 -12.73 -22.39
N LYS A 18 22.42 -12.58 -23.72
CA LYS A 18 22.47 -11.26 -24.34
C LYS A 18 21.20 -10.48 -23.99
N LEU A 19 21.38 -9.27 -23.48
CA LEU A 19 20.25 -8.40 -23.17
C LEU A 19 19.50 -8.00 -24.44
N GLN A 20 18.18 -7.92 -24.30
CA GLN A 20 17.33 -7.40 -25.36
C GLN A 20 17.50 -5.87 -25.42
N PRO A 21 17.35 -5.24 -26.60
CA PRO A 21 17.40 -3.78 -26.71
C PRO A 21 16.45 -3.06 -25.74
N ALA A 22 15.28 -3.65 -25.48
CA ALA A 22 14.33 -3.12 -24.49
C ALA A 22 14.87 -3.17 -23.06
N SER A 23 15.63 -4.21 -22.69
CA SER A 23 16.27 -4.32 -21.37
C SER A 23 17.35 -3.26 -21.18
N GLU A 24 18.15 -2.99 -22.22
CA GLU A 24 19.16 -1.94 -22.21
C GLU A 24 18.53 -0.55 -22.07
N ASP A 25 17.48 -0.27 -22.84
CA ASP A 25 16.72 1.00 -22.77
C ASP A 25 16.09 1.22 -21.38
N ILE A 26 15.49 0.16 -20.80
CA ILE A 26 14.92 0.21 -19.46
C ILE A 26 16.00 0.45 -18.42
N TRP A 27 17.14 -0.24 -18.50
CA TRP A 27 18.27 -0.01 -17.59
C TRP A 27 18.76 1.42 -17.66
N ASP A 28 19.08 1.93 -18.86
CA ASP A 28 19.61 3.28 -19.04
C ASP A 28 18.65 4.38 -18.54
N LYS A 29 17.34 4.20 -18.74
CA LYS A 29 16.32 5.17 -18.31
C LYS A 29 15.97 5.09 -16.85
N LYS A 30 15.90 3.88 -16.27
CA LYS A 30 15.25 3.66 -14.95
C LYS A 30 16.19 3.22 -13.83
N TYR A 31 17.37 2.68 -14.15
CA TYR A 31 18.21 1.97 -13.18
C TYR A 31 19.67 2.43 -13.18
N ARG A 32 20.19 2.85 -14.34
CA ARG A 32 21.55 3.37 -14.49
C ARG A 32 21.72 4.64 -13.66
N LEU A 33 22.73 4.66 -12.80
CA LEU A 33 23.07 5.88 -12.07
C LEU A 33 23.68 6.90 -13.04
N LYS A 34 23.15 8.12 -12.99
CA LYS A 34 23.59 9.26 -13.76
C LYS A 34 23.80 10.45 -12.83
N ASP A 35 24.74 11.31 -13.18
CA ASP A 35 24.95 12.57 -12.48
C ASP A 35 23.85 13.59 -12.81
N LYS A 36 23.94 14.78 -12.20
CA LYS A 36 22.99 15.89 -12.43
C LYS A 36 22.96 16.41 -13.87
N SER A 37 24.01 16.17 -14.65
CA SER A 37 24.12 16.56 -16.06
C SER A 37 23.61 15.46 -16.99
N GLY A 38 23.21 14.31 -16.45
CA GLY A 38 22.72 13.15 -17.21
C GLY A 38 23.84 12.23 -17.69
N ASN A 39 25.10 12.48 -17.30
CA ASN A 39 26.21 11.61 -17.67
C ASN A 39 26.15 10.31 -16.86
N PRO A 40 26.41 9.15 -17.48
CA PRO A 40 26.53 7.89 -16.75
C PRO A 40 27.60 7.94 -15.66
N VAL A 41 27.20 7.54 -14.44
CA VAL A 41 28.12 7.16 -13.37
C VAL A 41 28.37 5.65 -13.44
N ASP A 42 27.29 4.87 -13.63
CA ASP A 42 27.42 3.47 -13.98
C ASP A 42 27.65 3.35 -15.50
N GLU A 43 28.87 3.06 -15.94
CA GLU A 43 29.17 2.93 -17.37
C GLU A 43 28.51 1.70 -18.01
N THR A 44 28.39 0.61 -17.26
CA THR A 44 27.81 -0.66 -17.70
C THR A 44 26.83 -1.21 -16.67
N ILE A 45 26.06 -2.22 -17.04
CA ILE A 45 25.18 -2.94 -16.09
C ILE A 45 26.00 -3.61 -14.99
N ASP A 46 27.19 -4.09 -15.32
CA ASP A 46 28.10 -4.67 -14.34
C ASP A 46 28.65 -3.62 -13.36
N ALA A 47 28.83 -2.38 -13.81
CA ALA A 47 29.13 -1.25 -12.91
C ALA A 47 27.95 -0.98 -11.95
N THR A 48 26.70 -1.04 -12.43
CA THR A 48 25.52 -1.00 -11.56
C THR A 48 25.54 -2.13 -10.53
N TYR A 49 25.83 -3.38 -10.93
CA TYR A 49 25.93 -4.51 -10.00
C TYR A 49 27.06 -4.33 -8.98
N SER A 50 28.22 -3.87 -9.43
CA SER A 50 29.37 -3.59 -8.56
C SER A 50 29.06 -2.52 -7.52
N ARG A 51 28.39 -1.42 -7.91
CA ARG A 51 27.92 -0.39 -6.99
C ARG A 51 26.95 -0.95 -5.95
N VAL A 52 25.95 -1.71 -6.39
CA VAL A 52 24.94 -2.29 -5.48
C VAL A 52 25.59 -3.30 -4.53
N ALA A 53 26.43 -4.20 -5.02
CA ALA A 53 27.16 -5.16 -4.20
C ALA A 53 28.04 -4.47 -3.15
N ARG A 54 28.74 -3.39 -3.53
CA ARG A 54 29.57 -2.62 -2.60
C ARG A 54 28.72 -1.98 -1.50
N ALA A 55 27.64 -1.29 -1.88
CA ALA A 55 26.73 -0.67 -0.93
C ALA A 55 26.10 -1.68 0.05
N LEU A 56 25.78 -2.89 -0.42
CA LEU A 56 25.29 -3.98 0.43
C LEU A 56 26.38 -4.54 1.36
N SER A 57 27.63 -4.60 0.90
CA SER A 57 28.73 -5.11 1.73
C SER A 57 29.23 -4.11 2.78
N GLU A 58 29.05 -2.80 2.58
CA GLU A 58 29.55 -1.76 3.49
C GLU A 58 28.87 -1.76 4.87
N VAL A 59 27.68 -2.36 5.00
CA VAL A 59 26.99 -2.49 6.29
C VAL A 59 27.53 -3.62 7.15
N GLU A 60 28.35 -4.51 6.56
CA GLU A 60 28.99 -5.63 7.25
C GLU A 60 30.22 -5.15 8.05
N GLU A 61 30.66 -5.98 8.99
CA GLU A 61 31.92 -5.75 9.73
C GLU A 61 33.10 -5.53 8.76
N PRO A 62 34.00 -4.56 9.00
CA PRO A 62 35.08 -4.22 8.08
C PRO A 62 35.89 -5.42 7.56
N ALA A 63 36.16 -6.40 8.43
CA ALA A 63 36.91 -7.61 8.07
C ALA A 63 36.18 -8.57 7.11
N LYS A 64 34.86 -8.40 6.93
CA LYS A 64 33.99 -9.26 6.11
C LYS A 64 33.48 -8.56 4.85
N GLN A 65 33.71 -7.26 4.69
CA GLN A 65 33.13 -6.48 3.59
C GLN A 65 33.56 -7.03 2.22
N ASP A 66 34.85 -7.32 2.02
CA ASP A 66 35.32 -7.87 0.74
C ASP A 66 34.79 -9.28 0.47
N HIS A 67 34.71 -10.12 1.51
CA HIS A 67 34.10 -11.45 1.41
C HIS A 67 32.64 -11.35 0.92
N TRP A 68 31.85 -10.45 1.49
CA TRP A 68 30.45 -10.29 1.11
C TRP A 68 30.26 -9.55 -0.21
N TYR A 69 31.12 -8.57 -0.52
CA TYR A 69 31.12 -7.89 -1.80
C TYR A 69 31.22 -8.87 -2.96
N GLU A 70 32.18 -9.80 -2.92
CA GLU A 70 32.37 -10.81 -3.96
C GLU A 70 31.13 -11.71 -4.12
N ARG A 71 30.50 -12.09 -3.01
CA ARG A 71 29.31 -12.94 -3.01
C ARG A 71 28.07 -12.23 -3.52
N PHE A 72 27.85 -10.97 -3.13
CA PHE A 72 26.75 -10.16 -3.66
C PHE A 72 26.91 -9.91 -5.15
N LEU A 73 28.12 -9.57 -5.60
CA LEU A 73 28.40 -9.35 -7.01
C LEU A 73 28.19 -10.63 -7.83
N TRP A 74 28.67 -11.76 -7.34
CA TRP A 74 28.39 -13.07 -7.95
C TRP A 74 26.88 -13.32 -8.05
N ALA A 75 26.12 -13.10 -6.99
CA ALA A 75 24.67 -13.34 -6.99
C ALA A 75 23.93 -12.44 -8.01
N LEU A 76 24.25 -11.15 -8.06
CA LEU A 76 23.68 -10.19 -9.01
C LEU A 76 23.94 -10.61 -10.47
N ARG A 77 25.18 -11.00 -10.77
CA ARG A 77 25.57 -11.49 -12.11
C ARG A 77 24.89 -12.81 -12.49
N ASN A 78 24.48 -13.60 -11.50
CA ASN A 78 23.85 -14.91 -11.70
C ASN A 78 22.32 -14.88 -11.47
N GLY A 79 21.69 -13.70 -11.60
CA GLY A 79 20.24 -13.59 -11.70
C GLY A 79 19.49 -13.34 -10.39
N ALA A 80 20.19 -13.16 -9.26
CA ALA A 80 19.56 -12.63 -8.06
C ALA A 80 19.38 -11.11 -8.23
N ILE A 81 18.24 -10.68 -8.78
CA ILE A 81 17.98 -9.27 -9.10
C ILE A 81 17.12 -8.61 -8.01
N PRO A 82 17.66 -7.66 -7.22
CA PRO A 82 16.91 -6.87 -6.25
C PRO A 82 15.77 -6.05 -6.86
N ALA A 83 14.87 -5.61 -5.98
CA ALA A 83 13.79 -4.72 -6.37
C ALA A 83 14.30 -3.40 -6.98
N GLY A 84 13.48 -2.80 -7.83
CA GLY A 84 13.92 -1.70 -8.69
C GLY A 84 14.41 -0.43 -7.97
N ARG A 85 14.01 -0.16 -6.71
CA ARG A 85 14.57 0.98 -5.95
C ARG A 85 15.94 0.66 -5.37
N ILE A 86 16.18 -0.60 -4.98
CA ILE A 86 17.48 -1.08 -4.52
C ILE A 86 18.51 -0.90 -5.65
N ILE A 87 18.22 -1.40 -6.86
CA ILE A 87 19.11 -1.23 -8.02
C ILE A 87 19.40 0.25 -8.33
N SER A 88 18.37 1.09 -8.31
CA SER A 88 18.49 2.51 -8.68
C SER A 88 19.24 3.37 -7.63
N ASN A 89 19.14 3.01 -6.33
CA ASN A 89 19.45 3.94 -5.24
C ASN A 89 20.53 3.43 -4.26
N ALA A 90 20.79 2.12 -4.15
CA ALA A 90 21.83 1.62 -3.25
C ALA A 90 23.22 2.12 -3.69
N GLY A 91 23.96 2.82 -2.81
CA GLY A 91 25.24 3.43 -3.18
C GLY A 91 25.14 4.66 -4.09
N ALA A 92 23.95 5.27 -4.22
CA ALA A 92 23.73 6.46 -5.05
C ALA A 92 23.61 7.77 -4.25
N LEU A 93 23.85 7.76 -2.93
CA LEU A 93 23.55 8.86 -2.01
C LEU A 93 24.23 10.19 -2.39
N GLU A 94 25.43 10.14 -2.95
CA GLU A 94 26.14 11.33 -3.42
C GLU A 94 25.35 12.09 -4.51
N HIS A 95 24.64 11.36 -5.37
CA HIS A 95 23.88 11.94 -6.49
C HIS A 95 22.37 12.00 -6.24
N LYS A 96 21.84 11.16 -5.34
CA LYS A 96 20.42 11.00 -5.03
C LYS A 96 20.19 10.94 -3.50
N PRO A 97 20.52 11.99 -2.73
CA PRO A 97 20.58 11.93 -1.26
C PRO A 97 19.23 11.72 -0.57
N ALA A 98 18.13 12.07 -1.22
CA ALA A 98 16.78 12.00 -0.65
C ALA A 98 15.93 10.87 -1.25
N THR A 99 16.56 9.76 -1.63
CA THR A 99 15.86 8.60 -2.22
C THR A 99 15.92 7.38 -1.31
N SER A 100 14.87 6.56 -1.33
CA SER A 100 14.79 5.34 -0.53
C SER A 100 15.18 4.11 -1.35
N THR A 101 15.76 3.09 -0.70
CA THR A 101 15.93 1.75 -1.25
C THR A 101 14.67 0.89 -1.10
N ILE A 102 13.69 1.35 -0.31
CA ILE A 102 12.40 0.68 -0.10
C ILE A 102 11.47 0.95 -1.29
N ASN A 103 10.84 -0.10 -1.80
CA ASN A 103 9.87 -0.01 -2.90
C ASN A 103 8.46 0.29 -2.40
N CYS A 104 7.99 -0.48 -1.43
CA CYS A 104 6.60 -0.50 -0.97
C CYS A 104 6.56 -0.24 0.53
N THR A 105 5.62 0.59 0.96
CA THR A 105 5.32 0.85 2.37
C THR A 105 3.83 0.71 2.63
N VAL A 106 3.48 0.50 3.89
CA VAL A 106 2.11 0.53 4.38
C VAL A 106 2.02 1.70 5.35
N SER A 107 0.99 2.53 5.20
CA SER A 107 0.73 3.63 6.13
C SER A 107 0.32 3.07 7.50
N GLY A 108 0.53 3.84 8.56
CA GLY A 108 -0.12 3.56 9.82
C GLY A 108 -1.63 3.75 9.73
N THR A 109 -2.35 3.35 10.77
CA THR A 109 -3.80 3.58 10.89
C THR A 109 -4.11 5.06 10.73
N ILE A 110 -5.07 5.38 9.85
CA ILE A 110 -5.60 6.74 9.71
C ILE A 110 -6.70 6.90 10.77
N GLN A 111 -6.54 7.81 11.71
CA GLN A 111 -7.55 8.07 12.73
C GLN A 111 -8.66 8.96 12.17
N ASP A 112 -9.88 8.80 12.68
CA ASP A 112 -11.08 9.54 12.26
C ASP A 112 -11.11 10.99 12.76
N SER A 113 -10.07 11.75 12.42
CA SER A 113 -9.88 13.15 12.78
C SER A 113 -9.22 13.93 11.64
N MET A 114 -9.57 15.20 11.48
CA MET A 114 -8.97 16.04 10.44
C MET A 114 -7.45 16.20 10.60
N LEU A 115 -6.96 16.28 11.84
CA LEU A 115 -5.55 16.42 12.11
C LEU A 115 -4.77 15.19 11.61
N ASP A 116 -5.18 14.00 12.04
CA ASP A 116 -4.49 12.76 11.66
C ASP A 116 -4.60 12.50 10.16
N ILE A 117 -5.76 12.74 9.53
CA ILE A 117 -5.91 12.63 8.07
C ILE A 117 -4.88 13.48 7.32
N LEU A 118 -4.67 14.73 7.76
CA LEU A 118 -3.72 15.65 7.13
C LEU A 118 -2.26 15.29 7.44
N GLU A 119 -1.97 14.80 8.64
CA GLU A 119 -0.65 14.28 9.02
C GLU A 119 -0.29 13.04 8.19
N LYS A 120 -1.22 12.10 8.02
CA LYS A 120 -1.04 10.93 7.13
C LYS A 120 -0.88 11.32 5.67
N ASN A 121 -1.54 12.39 5.22
CA ASN A 121 -1.33 12.95 3.88
C ASN A 121 0.07 13.55 3.71
N LEU A 122 0.60 14.21 4.74
CA LEU A 122 1.97 14.72 4.75
C LEU A 122 3.00 13.56 4.71
N GLU A 123 2.84 12.56 5.57
CA GLU A 123 3.68 11.35 5.58
C GLU A 123 3.68 10.66 4.20
N ALA A 124 2.51 10.55 3.59
CA ALA A 124 2.32 10.02 2.25
C ALA A 124 3.13 10.82 1.19
N GLY A 125 3.04 12.14 1.20
CA GLY A 125 3.76 12.99 0.26
C GLY A 125 5.28 12.86 0.39
N LEU A 126 5.80 12.79 1.62
CA LEU A 126 7.23 12.56 1.88
C LEU A 126 7.68 11.18 1.39
N THR A 127 6.85 10.16 1.61
CA THR A 127 7.09 8.78 1.18
C THR A 127 7.17 8.67 -0.35
N LEU A 128 6.20 9.27 -1.06
CA LEU A 128 6.16 9.29 -2.52
C LEU A 128 7.31 10.10 -3.12
N LYS A 129 7.69 11.22 -2.48
CA LYS A 129 8.85 12.03 -2.83
C LYS A 129 10.14 11.23 -2.73
N ALA A 130 10.28 10.35 -1.73
CA ALA A 130 11.43 9.46 -1.59
C ALA A 130 11.46 8.31 -2.63
N GLY A 131 10.38 8.13 -3.40
CA GLY A 131 10.28 7.13 -4.46
C GLY A 131 9.49 5.87 -4.09
N CYS A 132 8.99 5.76 -2.86
CA CYS A 132 8.22 4.61 -2.41
C CYS A 132 6.78 4.65 -2.97
N GLY A 133 6.17 3.50 -3.21
CA GLY A 133 4.72 3.35 -3.26
C GLY A 133 4.17 3.09 -1.85
N ILE A 134 2.91 3.44 -1.61
CA ILE A 134 2.31 3.41 -0.27
C ILE A 134 0.86 2.92 -0.29
N GLY A 135 0.51 2.03 0.64
CA GLY A 135 -0.85 1.53 0.86
C GLY A 135 -1.51 2.14 2.10
N TYR A 136 -2.84 2.28 2.08
CA TYR A 136 -3.65 2.84 3.17
C TYR A 136 -4.90 2.00 3.41
N GLU A 137 -5.39 2.04 4.64
CA GLU A 137 -6.70 1.54 5.06
C GLU A 137 -7.58 2.75 5.37
N PHE A 138 -8.70 2.93 4.65
CA PHE A 138 -9.56 4.12 4.78
C PHE A 138 -10.88 3.85 5.54
N SER A 139 -11.12 2.63 5.98
CA SER A 139 -12.39 2.21 6.63
C SER A 139 -12.54 2.74 8.05
N THR A 140 -11.47 3.25 8.63
CA THR A 140 -11.49 3.96 9.90
C THR A 140 -12.16 5.32 9.83
N LEU A 141 -12.36 5.89 8.65
CA LEU A 141 -12.98 7.20 8.47
C LEU A 141 -14.50 7.09 8.48
N ARG A 142 -15.17 7.93 9.26
CA ARG A 142 -16.64 7.86 9.39
C ARG A 142 -17.38 8.05 8.05
N PRO A 143 -18.54 7.39 7.88
CA PRO A 143 -19.26 7.38 6.61
C PRO A 143 -19.81 8.75 6.24
N LYS A 144 -20.03 8.95 4.95
CA LYS A 144 -20.64 10.16 4.40
C LYS A 144 -21.96 10.48 5.09
N GLY A 145 -22.14 11.74 5.47
CA GLY A 145 -23.32 12.19 6.19
C GLY A 145 -23.30 11.89 7.69
N ALA A 146 -22.25 11.27 8.24
CA ALA A 146 -22.09 11.19 9.69
C ALA A 146 -21.81 12.57 10.29
N TYR A 147 -22.31 12.80 11.51
CA TYR A 147 -22.19 14.07 12.20
C TYR A 147 -20.77 14.28 12.77
N VAL A 148 -20.31 15.53 12.78
CA VAL A 148 -19.02 15.96 13.29
C VAL A 148 -19.24 16.97 14.41
N SER A 149 -19.26 16.49 15.65
CA SER A 149 -19.64 17.30 16.82
C SER A 149 -18.80 18.56 17.01
N GLY A 150 -17.49 18.49 16.73
CA GLY A 150 -16.59 19.65 16.86
C GLY A 150 -16.82 20.75 15.81
N ALA A 151 -17.41 20.41 14.66
CA ALA A 151 -17.66 21.34 13.56
C ALA A 151 -19.14 21.74 13.42
N GLY A 152 -20.05 21.04 14.10
CA GLY A 152 -21.50 21.25 13.95
C GLY A 152 -22.01 20.95 12.54
N ALA A 153 -21.34 20.05 11.81
CA ALA A 153 -21.57 19.77 10.40
C ALA A 153 -21.55 18.26 10.12
N TYR A 154 -21.82 17.89 8.86
CA TYR A 154 -21.78 16.51 8.40
C TYR A 154 -20.57 16.28 7.49
N THR A 155 -19.93 15.12 7.60
CA THR A 155 -18.76 14.79 6.78
C THR A 155 -19.15 14.43 5.33
N SER A 156 -18.24 14.67 4.40
CA SER A 156 -18.32 14.20 3.01
C SER A 156 -17.94 12.72 2.85
N GLY A 157 -17.43 12.08 3.90
CA GLY A 157 -17.06 10.67 3.93
C GLY A 157 -15.65 10.38 3.40
N PRO A 158 -15.21 9.11 3.45
CA PRO A 158 -13.81 8.72 3.24
C PRO A 158 -13.32 9.03 1.82
N LEU A 159 -14.15 8.81 0.81
CA LEU A 159 -13.76 8.98 -0.60
C LEU A 159 -13.37 10.43 -0.95
N SER A 160 -13.98 11.43 -0.30
CA SER A 160 -13.57 12.83 -0.52
C SER A 160 -12.18 13.14 0.07
N PHE A 161 -11.81 12.48 1.17
CA PHE A 161 -10.45 12.57 1.69
C PHE A 161 -9.46 11.81 0.81
N MET A 162 -9.86 10.66 0.26
CA MET A 162 -9.05 9.95 -0.74
C MET A 162 -8.73 10.83 -1.96
N ASP A 163 -9.65 11.71 -2.38
CA ASP A 163 -9.37 12.67 -3.46
C ASP A 163 -8.20 13.62 -3.13
N ILE A 164 -8.00 13.98 -1.85
CA ILE A 164 -6.83 14.78 -1.41
C ILE A 164 -5.54 13.98 -1.59
N PHE A 165 -5.53 12.71 -1.21
CA PHE A 165 -4.38 11.82 -1.39
C PHE A 165 -4.08 11.55 -2.87
N ASP A 166 -5.12 11.42 -3.71
CA ASP A 166 -4.97 11.27 -5.16
C ASP A 166 -4.28 12.51 -5.78
N LYS A 167 -4.76 13.72 -5.43
CA LYS A 167 -4.18 14.97 -5.93
C LYS A 167 -2.78 15.23 -5.40
N MET A 168 -2.51 14.90 -4.15
CA MET A 168 -1.17 14.95 -3.58
C MET A 168 -0.22 14.04 -4.37
N CYS A 169 -0.57 12.78 -4.59
CA CYS A 169 0.29 11.85 -5.33
C CYS A 169 0.50 12.27 -6.78
N PHE A 170 -0.54 12.78 -7.44
CA PHE A 170 -0.43 13.33 -8.79
C PHE A 170 0.57 14.50 -8.84
N THR A 171 0.49 15.41 -7.86
CA THR A 171 1.35 16.59 -7.78
C THR A 171 2.80 16.23 -7.46
N VAL A 172 3.03 15.34 -6.49
CA VAL A 172 4.38 14.95 -6.07
C VAL A 172 5.12 14.22 -7.17
N SER A 173 4.43 13.41 -7.99
CA SER A 173 5.00 12.66 -9.13
C SER A 173 6.34 11.99 -8.79
N SER A 174 6.29 10.73 -8.34
CA SER A 174 7.40 9.99 -7.72
C SER A 174 8.80 10.26 -8.30
N ALA A 175 9.78 10.43 -7.40
CA ALA A 175 11.17 10.65 -7.77
C ALA A 175 11.70 9.61 -8.78
N GLY A 176 12.45 10.12 -9.77
CA GLY A 176 13.05 9.32 -10.84
C GLY A 176 12.14 9.12 -12.07
N GLY A 177 11.24 10.07 -12.36
CA GLY A 177 10.42 10.06 -13.58
C GLY A 177 9.37 8.95 -13.62
N ARG A 178 8.97 8.43 -12.46
CA ARG A 178 7.93 7.40 -12.34
C ARG A 178 6.65 8.04 -11.83
N ARG A 179 5.52 7.47 -12.26
CA ARG A 179 4.24 7.81 -11.66
C ARG A 179 4.22 7.33 -10.21
N GLY A 180 3.73 8.17 -9.30
CA GLY A 180 3.43 7.72 -7.93
C GLY A 180 2.32 6.67 -7.96
N ALA A 181 2.46 5.62 -7.16
CA ALA A 181 1.48 4.55 -7.07
C ALA A 181 1.06 4.41 -5.61
N GLN A 182 -0.25 4.39 -5.39
CA GLN A 182 -0.85 4.20 -4.08
C GLN A 182 -1.83 3.03 -4.12
N MET A 183 -2.07 2.42 -2.98
CA MET A 183 -3.13 1.41 -2.80
C MET A 183 -4.08 1.88 -1.71
N ALA A 184 -5.38 1.77 -1.94
CA ALA A 184 -6.39 2.01 -0.92
C ALA A 184 -7.16 0.72 -0.66
N THR A 185 -7.23 0.33 0.61
CA THR A 185 -8.07 -0.76 1.08
C THR A 185 -9.32 -0.22 1.78
N PHE A 186 -10.39 -1.00 1.72
CA PHE A 186 -11.67 -0.64 2.31
C PHE A 186 -12.45 -1.88 2.76
N ASP A 187 -13.01 -1.88 3.96
CA ASP A 187 -13.76 -2.97 4.56
C ASP A 187 -15.08 -3.16 3.81
N VAL A 188 -15.39 -4.41 3.48
CA VAL A 188 -16.60 -4.80 2.75
C VAL A 188 -17.90 -4.41 3.48
N SER A 189 -17.81 -4.08 4.77
CA SER A 189 -18.92 -3.73 5.65
C SER A 189 -19.02 -2.24 5.91
N HIS A 190 -18.09 -1.43 5.41
CA HIS A 190 -18.17 0.01 5.60
C HIS A 190 -19.43 0.57 4.90
N PRO A 191 -20.18 1.52 5.49
CA PRO A 191 -21.43 2.04 4.88
C PRO A 191 -21.26 2.62 3.48
N ASP A 192 -20.08 3.19 3.19
CA ASP A 192 -19.73 3.74 1.87
C ASP A 192 -19.10 2.71 0.91
N VAL A 193 -19.11 1.41 1.21
CA VAL A 193 -18.46 0.36 0.39
C VAL A 193 -18.94 0.34 -1.06
N VAL A 194 -20.23 0.60 -1.29
CA VAL A 194 -20.82 0.61 -2.65
C VAL A 194 -20.28 1.78 -3.46
N ASP A 195 -20.06 2.92 -2.84
CA ASP A 195 -19.46 4.09 -3.49
C ASP A 195 -17.97 3.83 -3.76
N PHE A 196 -17.26 3.17 -2.83
CA PHE A 196 -15.87 2.75 -3.04
C PHE A 196 -15.72 1.80 -4.24
N ILE A 197 -16.57 0.76 -4.34
CA ILE A 197 -16.58 -0.18 -5.47
C ILE A 197 -16.78 0.56 -6.80
N ARG A 198 -17.64 1.59 -6.80
CA ARG A 198 -18.00 2.34 -8.01
C ARG A 198 -17.09 3.53 -8.30
N ALA A 199 -16.12 3.84 -7.43
CA ALA A 199 -15.41 5.11 -7.47
C ALA A 199 -14.69 5.37 -8.81
N LYS A 200 -14.14 4.34 -9.45
CA LYS A 200 -13.44 4.43 -10.74
C LYS A 200 -14.35 4.40 -11.98
N ARG A 201 -15.67 4.31 -11.80
CA ARG A 201 -16.63 4.48 -12.91
C ARG A 201 -16.69 5.95 -13.36
N GLU A 202 -16.35 6.86 -12.45
CA GLU A 202 -16.19 8.27 -12.74
C GLU A 202 -14.83 8.49 -13.43
N ASP A 203 -14.86 8.99 -14.67
CA ASP A 203 -13.62 9.23 -15.40
C ASP A 203 -12.74 10.26 -14.66
N GLY A 204 -11.45 9.95 -14.53
CA GLY A 204 -10.50 10.86 -13.88
C GLY A 204 -10.31 10.66 -12.39
N ARG A 205 -11.22 9.95 -11.71
CA ARG A 205 -11.24 9.88 -10.24
C ARG A 205 -10.38 8.73 -9.70
N LEU A 206 -9.69 9.00 -8.58
CA LEU A 206 -8.80 8.06 -7.87
C LEU A 206 -7.80 7.33 -8.79
N ARG A 207 -7.28 8.02 -9.82
CA ARG A 207 -6.39 7.43 -10.82
C ARG A 207 -5.05 7.02 -10.24
N GLN A 208 -4.59 7.63 -9.15
CA GLN A 208 -3.30 7.30 -8.51
C GLN A 208 -3.41 6.11 -7.55
N PHE A 209 -4.60 5.56 -7.33
CA PHE A 209 -4.83 4.40 -6.49
C PHE A 209 -5.07 3.14 -7.30
N ASN A 210 -4.63 2.01 -6.78
CA ASN A 210 -5.32 0.73 -6.93
C ASN A 210 -6.27 0.54 -5.75
N LEU A 211 -7.46 -0.02 -5.97
CA LEU A 211 -8.50 -0.15 -4.95
C LEU A 211 -8.66 -1.62 -4.59
N SER A 212 -8.79 -1.94 -3.32
CA SER A 212 -9.03 -3.32 -2.88
C SER A 212 -9.99 -3.37 -1.71
N LEU A 213 -10.87 -4.37 -1.71
CA LEU A 213 -11.73 -4.64 -0.58
C LEU A 213 -11.06 -5.58 0.41
N LEU A 214 -11.20 -5.29 1.70
CA LEU A 214 -10.92 -6.23 2.77
C LEU A 214 -12.17 -7.09 2.95
N VAL A 215 -12.02 -8.39 2.67
CA VAL A 215 -13.12 -9.35 2.66
C VAL A 215 -12.86 -10.39 3.74
N THR A 216 -13.77 -10.46 4.70
CA THR A 216 -13.66 -11.41 5.82
C THR A 216 -14.25 -12.78 5.46
N GLU A 217 -13.90 -13.79 6.25
CA GLU A 217 -14.49 -15.13 6.14
C GLU A 217 -16.02 -15.09 6.31
N GLU A 218 -16.54 -14.32 7.27
CA GLU A 218 -17.99 -14.22 7.55
C GLU A 218 -18.76 -13.65 6.37
N PHE A 219 -18.19 -12.68 5.65
CA PHE A 219 -18.82 -12.17 4.44
C PHE A 219 -18.92 -13.25 3.37
N MET A 220 -17.87 -14.04 3.19
CA MET A 220 -17.86 -15.11 2.19
C MET A 220 -18.86 -16.23 2.54
N GLU A 221 -19.01 -16.57 3.82
CA GLU A 221 -20.04 -17.49 4.28
C GLU A 221 -21.45 -16.93 4.05
N ALA A 222 -21.68 -15.65 4.36
CA ALA A 222 -22.96 -14.99 4.09
C ALA A 222 -23.31 -14.99 2.58
N VAL A 223 -22.32 -14.81 1.69
CA VAL A 223 -22.51 -14.90 0.23
C VAL A 223 -22.94 -16.31 -0.19
N LYS A 224 -22.29 -17.35 0.35
CA LYS A 224 -22.63 -18.76 0.06
C LYS A 224 -24.03 -19.10 0.53
N ALA A 225 -24.40 -18.66 1.73
CA ALA A 225 -25.69 -18.90 2.36
C ALA A 225 -26.85 -18.05 1.79
N ASP A 226 -26.56 -17.00 1.00
CA ASP A 226 -27.55 -16.00 0.55
C ASP A 226 -28.14 -15.15 1.70
N ASP A 227 -27.33 -14.96 2.73
CA ASP A 227 -27.68 -14.24 3.94
C ASP A 227 -27.60 -12.72 3.75
N GLU A 228 -28.05 -12.02 4.80
CA GLU A 228 -27.92 -10.59 4.91
C GLU A 228 -26.53 -10.18 5.42
N TRP A 229 -26.11 -8.99 5.04
CA TRP A 229 -24.85 -8.38 5.44
C TRP A 229 -25.08 -6.96 5.95
N SER A 230 -24.58 -6.69 7.14
CA SER A 230 -24.72 -5.39 7.80
C SER A 230 -23.61 -4.46 7.37
N LEU A 231 -24.00 -3.31 6.82
CA LEU A 231 -23.10 -2.18 6.60
C LEU A 231 -23.11 -1.30 7.84
N CYS A 232 -21.99 -1.24 8.54
CA CYS A 232 -21.91 -0.71 9.90
C CYS A 232 -20.64 0.09 10.15
N PHE A 233 -20.69 1.00 11.12
CA PHE A 233 -19.53 1.80 11.53
C PHE A 233 -19.48 1.97 13.06
N PRO A 234 -18.29 2.01 13.68
CA PRO A 234 -18.13 2.17 15.12
C PRO A 234 -18.88 3.34 15.74
N ILE A 235 -19.31 3.16 16.99
CA ILE A 235 -19.90 4.21 17.82
C ILE A 235 -18.89 4.73 18.83
N SER A 236 -18.94 6.03 19.11
CA SER A 236 -18.07 6.66 20.10
C SER A 236 -18.66 6.63 21.51
N PRO A 237 -17.84 6.61 22.58
CA PRO A 237 -18.32 6.74 23.95
C PRO A 237 -19.17 8.01 24.18
N LYS A 238 -18.85 9.09 23.47
CA LYS A 238 -19.61 10.35 23.52
C LYS A 238 -21.05 10.20 23.03
N GLU A 239 -21.28 9.40 21.99
CA GLU A 239 -22.64 9.12 21.49
C GLU A 239 -23.46 8.38 22.55
N VAL A 240 -22.83 7.48 23.31
CA VAL A 240 -23.47 6.75 24.41
C VAL A 240 -23.75 7.66 25.60
N GLU A 241 -22.76 8.44 26.03
CA GLU A 241 -22.91 9.40 27.14
C GLU A 241 -24.01 10.44 26.88
N GLN A 242 -24.20 10.84 25.63
CA GLN A 242 -25.26 11.76 25.21
C GLN A 242 -26.64 11.07 25.07
N GLY A 243 -26.71 9.76 25.26
CA GLY A 243 -27.94 8.98 25.08
C GLY A 243 -28.43 8.92 23.64
N THR A 244 -27.56 9.18 22.66
CA THR A 244 -27.93 9.13 21.23
C THR A 244 -27.98 7.70 20.70
N ILE A 245 -27.28 6.77 21.35
CA ILE A 245 -27.30 5.35 21.02
C ILE A 245 -26.99 4.51 22.26
N ASP A 246 -27.63 3.35 22.36
CA ASP A 246 -27.36 2.35 23.40
C ASP A 246 -26.54 1.20 22.77
N PRO A 247 -25.35 0.85 23.30
CA PRO A 247 -24.58 -0.31 22.86
C PRO A 247 -25.32 -1.65 22.95
N ALA A 248 -26.41 -1.73 23.73
CA ALA A 248 -27.26 -2.90 23.83
C ALA A 248 -28.42 -2.94 22.80
N ASP A 249 -28.52 -1.93 21.94
CA ASP A 249 -29.55 -1.87 20.90
C ASP A 249 -29.35 -2.97 19.83
N GLU A 250 -30.46 -3.47 19.27
CA GLU A 250 -30.46 -4.46 18.18
C GLU A 250 -29.81 -3.89 16.89
N THR A 251 -29.65 -2.57 16.82
CA THR A 251 -28.93 -1.89 15.73
C THR A 251 -27.41 -1.91 15.88
N ILE A 252 -26.87 -2.57 16.91
CA ILE A 252 -25.43 -2.71 17.16
C ILE A 252 -24.93 -4.11 16.81
N VAL A 253 -23.79 -4.17 16.13
CA VAL A 253 -23.02 -5.41 15.94
C VAL A 253 -21.62 -5.24 16.53
N TRP A 254 -21.15 -6.27 17.23
CA TRP A 254 -19.79 -6.33 17.75
C TRP A 254 -18.89 -7.02 16.74
N ARG A 255 -17.79 -6.37 16.34
CA ARG A 255 -16.89 -6.89 15.31
C ARG A 255 -15.46 -6.42 15.51
N GLU A 256 -14.54 -7.09 14.83
CA GLU A 256 -13.17 -6.62 14.71
C GLU A 256 -13.13 -5.29 13.95
N PHE A 257 -12.22 -4.41 14.38
CA PHE A 257 -11.96 -3.12 13.76
C PHE A 257 -10.47 -2.78 13.89
N PRO A 258 -9.86 -2.00 12.96
CA PRO A 258 -8.41 -1.73 12.98
C PRO A 258 -7.87 -1.05 14.25
N THR A 259 -8.75 -0.46 15.07
CA THR A 259 -8.39 0.17 16.35
C THR A 259 -9.60 0.17 17.28
N THR A 260 -9.36 0.09 18.59
CA THR A 260 -10.38 0.31 19.62
C THR A 260 -10.35 1.74 20.17
N GLU A 261 -9.31 2.51 19.85
CA GLU A 261 -9.11 3.86 20.37
C GLU A 261 -10.22 4.80 19.90
N GLY A 262 -10.88 5.47 20.84
CA GLY A 262 -11.96 6.41 20.56
C GLY A 262 -13.34 5.78 20.32
N TYR A 263 -13.44 4.45 20.41
CA TYR A 263 -14.69 3.71 20.20
C TYR A 263 -15.11 2.90 21.42
N VAL A 264 -16.38 2.48 21.44
CA VAL A 264 -16.89 1.57 22.47
C VAL A 264 -16.43 0.15 22.13
N ALA A 265 -15.64 -0.45 23.02
CA ALA A 265 -15.11 -1.79 22.88
C ALA A 265 -15.49 -2.69 24.07
N ASN A 266 -15.56 -4.01 23.85
CA ASN A 266 -15.82 -5.00 24.89
C ASN A 266 -14.52 -5.66 25.39
N ASP A 267 -14.63 -6.55 26.38
CA ASP A 267 -13.50 -7.26 26.99
C ASP A 267 -12.79 -8.24 26.03
N GLU A 268 -13.43 -8.59 24.91
CA GLU A 268 -12.88 -9.44 23.85
C GLU A 268 -12.12 -8.63 22.78
N GLY A 269 -12.13 -7.29 22.89
CA GLY A 269 -11.48 -6.39 21.92
C GLY A 269 -12.33 -6.07 20.69
N LEU A 270 -13.60 -6.50 20.66
CA LEU A 270 -14.53 -6.15 19.59
C LEU A 270 -15.08 -4.73 19.79
N VAL A 271 -15.33 -4.04 18.68
CA VAL A 271 -15.88 -2.69 18.65
C VAL A 271 -17.38 -2.72 18.33
N ALA A 272 -18.16 -1.98 19.10
CA ALA A 272 -19.59 -1.79 18.84
C ALA A 272 -19.77 -0.91 17.59
N CYS A 273 -20.42 -1.47 16.57
CA CYS A 273 -20.69 -0.80 15.31
C CYS A 273 -22.20 -0.64 15.10
N ARG A 274 -22.66 0.59 14.89
CA ARG A 274 -24.05 0.88 14.47
C ARG A 274 -24.26 0.38 13.05
N ILE A 275 -25.33 -0.37 12.82
CA ILE A 275 -25.81 -0.74 11.49
C ILE A 275 -26.45 0.49 10.84
N TYR A 276 -25.94 0.88 9.67
CA TYR A 276 -26.51 1.93 8.83
C TYR A 276 -27.49 1.38 7.81
N ARG A 277 -27.20 0.17 7.31
CA ARG A 277 -28.00 -0.49 6.28
C ARG A 277 -27.71 -1.97 6.25
N THR A 278 -28.72 -2.78 5.96
CA THR A 278 -28.55 -4.20 5.66
C THR A 278 -28.77 -4.45 4.17
N VAL A 279 -27.94 -5.32 3.58
CA VAL A 279 -28.01 -5.71 2.16
C VAL A 279 -27.92 -7.22 2.03
N LYS A 280 -28.33 -7.79 0.89
CA LYS A 280 -28.03 -9.20 0.61
C LYS A 280 -26.55 -9.36 0.28
N ALA A 281 -25.85 -10.27 0.97
CA ALA A 281 -24.43 -10.50 0.78
C ALA A 281 -24.10 -10.83 -0.68
N ARG A 282 -24.91 -11.72 -1.29
CA ARG A 282 -24.80 -12.09 -2.71
C ARG A 282 -25.00 -10.91 -3.66
N GLN A 283 -25.87 -9.96 -3.34
CA GLN A 283 -26.04 -8.76 -4.17
C GLN A 283 -24.81 -7.86 -4.09
N LEU A 284 -24.24 -7.65 -2.90
CA LEU A 284 -23.00 -6.90 -2.75
C LEU A 284 -21.85 -7.59 -3.50
N TRP A 285 -21.71 -8.90 -3.37
CA TRP A 285 -20.74 -9.70 -4.13
C TRP A 285 -20.89 -9.54 -5.64
N ASN A 286 -22.11 -9.58 -6.16
CA ASN A 286 -22.36 -9.36 -7.58
C ASN A 286 -21.93 -7.96 -8.04
N VAL A 287 -22.11 -6.93 -7.20
CA VAL A 287 -21.64 -5.57 -7.49
C VAL A 287 -20.12 -5.51 -7.52
N ILE A 288 -19.44 -6.17 -6.58
CA ILE A 288 -17.98 -6.31 -6.56
C ILE A 288 -17.50 -6.96 -7.86
N MET A 289 -18.00 -8.16 -8.16
CA MET A 289 -17.57 -8.95 -9.31
C MET A 289 -17.83 -8.25 -10.65
N SER A 290 -18.98 -7.62 -10.80
CA SER A 290 -19.29 -6.85 -12.02
C SER A 290 -18.33 -5.68 -12.18
N SER A 291 -18.01 -4.97 -11.09
CA SER A 291 -17.05 -3.86 -11.14
C SER A 291 -15.63 -4.33 -11.47
N THR A 292 -15.17 -5.42 -10.83
CA THR A 292 -13.86 -6.01 -11.14
C THR A 292 -13.78 -6.45 -12.60
N TYR A 293 -14.85 -7.01 -13.16
CA TYR A 293 -14.89 -7.39 -14.57
C TYR A 293 -14.86 -6.17 -15.51
N ASP A 294 -15.69 -5.16 -15.25
CA ASP A 294 -15.86 -4.00 -16.14
C ASP A 294 -14.70 -3.00 -16.05
N TYR A 295 -14.06 -2.87 -14.88
CA TYR A 295 -13.09 -1.80 -14.58
C TYR A 295 -11.75 -2.29 -14.01
N ALA A 296 -11.54 -3.61 -13.93
CA ALA A 296 -10.38 -4.26 -13.28
C ALA A 296 -10.22 -3.91 -11.78
N GLU A 297 -11.24 -3.32 -11.16
CA GLU A 297 -11.22 -2.76 -9.80
C GLU A 297 -12.63 -2.84 -9.15
N PRO A 298 -12.74 -3.04 -7.83
CA PRO A 298 -11.64 -3.25 -6.90
C PRO A 298 -11.07 -4.68 -6.98
N GLY A 299 -9.82 -4.85 -6.57
CA GLY A 299 -9.30 -6.15 -6.12
C GLY A 299 -9.89 -6.55 -4.77
N PHE A 300 -9.46 -7.68 -4.21
CA PHE A 300 -9.81 -8.06 -2.84
C PHE A 300 -8.63 -8.69 -2.11
N ILE A 301 -8.64 -8.54 -0.79
CA ILE A 301 -7.71 -9.13 0.16
C ILE A 301 -8.57 -9.90 1.14
N LEU A 302 -8.31 -11.20 1.26
CA LEU A 302 -8.97 -12.04 2.25
C LEU A 302 -8.26 -11.82 3.58
N ILE A 303 -9.01 -11.40 4.59
CA ILE A 303 -8.52 -11.14 5.96
C ILE A 303 -9.20 -12.04 6.97
#